data_AF-A0A432X9P9-F1
#
_entry.id   AF-A0A432X9P9-F1
#
_cell.length_a   1.000
_cell.length_b   1.000
_cell.length_c   1.000
_cell.angle_alpha   90.00
_cell.angle_beta   90.00
_cell.angle_gamma   90.00
#
_symmetry.space_group_name_H-M   'P 1'
#
loop_
_entity.id
_entity.type
_entity.pdbx_description
1 polymer ?
#
loop_
_entity_poly.entity_id
_entity_poly.type
_entity_poly.pdbx_seq_one_letter_code
_entity_poly.pdbx_strand_id
1 'polypeptide(L)'
;MRAHIVVFCMIGFFHSSLFASESDELQRAVTQIRIHQVSLQQIDEACGSHIALSESKLQELDRLSIAKTHMSYRELTERYTNPDNIRAKANLSTQGLIDSDCNPDYLDYLHMVITESLAEHLEALRQ
;
A
#
# COMPACT_ATOMS: atom_id res chain seq x y z
N MET A 1 30.22 -30.89 49.89
CA MET A 1 29.19 -31.62 49.11
C MET A 1 28.68 -30.68 48.04
N ARG A 2 28.79 -31.06 46.76
CA ARG A 2 28.39 -30.26 45.60
C ARG A 2 26.86 -30.24 45.50
N ALA A 3 26.27 -29.06 45.38
CA ALA A 3 24.95 -28.88 44.80
C ALA A 3 25.11 -27.93 43.62
N HIS A 4 25.10 -28.48 42.41
CA HIS A 4 24.96 -27.70 41.18
C HIS A 4 23.47 -27.36 41.03
N ILE A 5 23.11 -26.10 41.22
CA ILE A 5 21.82 -25.56 40.79
C ILE A 5 22.05 -24.99 39.39
N VAL A 6 21.54 -25.69 38.40
CA VAL A 6 21.40 -25.17 37.04
C VAL A 6 20.18 -24.25 37.05
N VAL A 7 20.42 -22.94 37.10
CA VAL A 7 19.36 -21.96 36.84
C VAL A 7 19.42 -21.61 35.35
N PHE A 8 18.55 -22.26 34.59
CA PHE A 8 18.09 -21.74 33.31
C PHE A 8 17.42 -20.38 33.56
N CYS A 9 18.01 -19.30 33.07
CA CYS A 9 17.31 -18.03 32.97
C CYS A 9 17.18 -17.68 31.49
N MET A 10 16.01 -18.05 30.95
CA MET A 10 15.51 -17.53 29.68
C MET A 10 15.34 -16.02 29.81
N ILE A 11 16.13 -15.28 29.03
CA ILE A 11 15.78 -13.93 28.57
C ILE A 11 15.55 -14.14 27.06
N GLY A 12 14.37 -14.52 26.58
CA GLY A 12 13.10 -13.79 26.74
C GLY A 12 13.14 -12.56 25.82
N PHE A 13 13.30 -12.73 24.50
CA PHE A 13 12.18 -12.68 23.55
C PHE A 13 11.16 -11.56 23.83
N PHE A 14 11.62 -10.30 23.81
CA PHE A 14 10.77 -9.11 23.74
C PHE A 14 11.35 -8.12 22.72
N HIS A 15 11.28 -8.49 21.44
CA HIS A 15 11.46 -7.54 20.32
C HIS A 15 10.78 -8.00 19.03
N SER A 16 9.90 -9.00 19.08
CA SER A 16 9.34 -9.60 17.85
C SER A 16 7.95 -9.05 17.49
N SER A 17 7.30 -8.31 18.39
CA SER A 17 5.93 -7.83 18.19
C SER A 17 5.86 -6.43 17.57
N LEU A 18 6.84 -5.54 17.81
CA LEU A 18 6.82 -4.18 17.24
C LEU A 18 7.25 -4.17 15.76
N PHE A 19 8.29 -4.93 15.42
CA PHE A 19 8.77 -5.01 14.03
C PHE A 19 7.83 -5.77 13.10
N ALA A 20 7.06 -6.74 13.64
CA ALA A 20 6.06 -7.46 12.86
C ALA A 20 4.87 -6.54 12.50
N SER A 21 4.37 -5.74 13.46
CA SER A 21 3.26 -4.82 13.19
C SER A 21 3.62 -3.72 12.20
N GLU A 22 4.82 -3.13 12.31
CA GLU A 22 5.27 -2.08 11.39
C GLU A 22 5.49 -2.63 9.97
N SER A 23 6.02 -3.86 9.84
CA SER A 23 6.17 -4.52 8.54
C SER A 23 4.83 -4.83 7.89
N ASP A 24 3.83 -5.26 8.67
CA ASP A 24 2.49 -5.58 8.18
C ASP A 24 1.73 -4.31 7.73
N GLU A 25 1.85 -3.22 8.50
CA GLU A 25 1.29 -1.91 8.17
C GLU A 25 1.91 -1.34 6.90
N LEU A 26 3.24 -1.41 6.77
CA LEU A 26 3.96 -0.99 5.56
C LEU A 26 3.53 -1.81 4.34
N GLN A 27 3.49 -3.14 4.46
CA GLN A 27 3.05 -4.03 3.38
C GLN A 27 1.62 -3.67 2.95
N ARG A 28 0.73 -3.43 3.91
CA ARG A 28 -0.66 -3.02 3.65
C ARG A 28 -0.72 -1.68 2.93
N ALA A 29 -0.01 -0.66 3.41
CA ALA A 29 0.03 0.66 2.81
C ALA A 29 0.53 0.61 1.36
N VAL A 30 1.68 -0.03 1.12
CA VAL A 30 2.25 -0.19 -0.23
C VAL A 30 1.28 -0.93 -1.16
N THR A 31 0.65 -1.99 -0.67
CA THR A 31 -0.33 -2.76 -1.45
C THR A 31 -1.54 -1.92 -1.82
N GLN A 32 -2.11 -1.15 -0.89
CA GLN A 32 -3.27 -0.32 -1.16
C GLN A 32 -2.96 0.84 -2.11
N ILE A 33 -1.82 1.52 -1.93
CA ILE A 33 -1.35 2.54 -2.87
C ILE A 33 -1.23 1.93 -4.28
N ARG A 34 -0.70 0.71 -4.38
CA ARG A 34 -0.53 0.05 -5.67
C ARG A 34 -1.86 -0.36 -6.31
N ILE A 35 -2.86 -0.77 -5.53
CA ILE A 35 -4.22 -1.01 -6.03
C ILE A 35 -4.79 0.28 -6.61
N HIS A 36 -4.73 1.38 -5.86
CA HIS A 36 -5.24 2.68 -6.30
C HIS A 36 -4.58 3.17 -7.59
N GLN A 37 -3.26 3.03 -7.71
CA GLN A 37 -2.55 3.34 -8.96
C GLN A 37 -3.09 2.58 -10.16
N VAL A 38 -3.29 1.27 -10.00
CA VAL A 38 -3.81 0.43 -11.08
C VAL A 38 -5.28 0.74 -11.36
N SER A 39 -6.09 1.03 -10.35
CA SER A 39 -7.48 1.45 -10.52
C SER A 39 -7.58 2.74 -11.32
N LEU A 40 -6.79 3.77 -11.00
CA LEU A 40 -6.78 5.04 -11.75
C LEU A 40 -6.36 4.81 -13.21
N GLN A 41 -5.33 3.99 -13.44
CA GLN A 41 -4.91 3.63 -14.80
C GLN A 41 -6.03 2.94 -15.59
N GLN A 42 -6.75 2.00 -14.97
CA GLN A 42 -7.87 1.31 -15.62
C GLN A 42 -9.04 2.25 -15.93
N ILE A 43 -9.34 3.18 -15.02
CA ILE A 43 -10.35 4.20 -15.24
C ILE A 43 -9.94 5.12 -16.40
N ASP A 44 -8.68 5.53 -16.47
CA ASP A 44 -8.17 6.33 -17.60
C ASP A 44 -8.27 5.57 -18.92
N GLU A 45 -7.83 4.30 -18.96
CA GLU A 45 -7.89 3.45 -20.15
C GLU A 45 -9.33 3.20 -20.64
N ALA A 46 -10.30 3.04 -19.72
CA ALA A 46 -11.69 2.76 -20.05
C ALA A 46 -12.51 4.03 -20.37
N CYS A 47 -12.28 5.11 -19.62
CA CYS A 47 -13.13 6.29 -19.63
C CYS A 47 -12.49 7.52 -20.29
N GLY A 48 -11.20 7.48 -20.64
CA GLY A 48 -10.47 8.64 -21.18
C GLY A 48 -10.44 9.83 -20.21
N SER A 49 -10.43 9.54 -18.91
CA SER A 49 -10.61 10.55 -17.85
C SER A 49 -9.38 11.44 -17.64
N HIS A 50 -8.21 11.01 -18.11
CA HIS A 50 -6.90 11.60 -17.85
C HIS A 50 -6.56 11.69 -16.36
N ILE A 51 -7.18 10.82 -15.56
CA ILE A 51 -6.93 10.72 -14.12
C ILE A 51 -5.80 9.73 -13.89
N ALA A 52 -4.69 10.24 -13.37
CA ALA A 52 -3.56 9.44 -12.92
C ALA A 52 -2.94 10.09 -11.69
N LEU A 53 -2.11 9.33 -10.96
CA LEU A 53 -1.25 9.97 -9.96
C LEU A 53 -0.29 10.92 -10.65
N SER A 54 -0.18 12.13 -10.11
CA SER A 54 0.79 13.10 -10.61
C SER A 54 2.21 12.61 -10.40
N GLU A 55 3.11 13.04 -11.28
CA GLU A 55 4.55 12.76 -11.15
C GLU A 55 5.09 13.22 -9.79
N SER A 56 4.64 14.38 -9.29
CA SER A 56 4.99 14.87 -7.95
C SER A 56 4.58 13.92 -6.83
N LYS A 57 3.45 13.22 -6.98
CA LYS A 57 2.96 12.24 -6.02
C LYS A 57 3.76 10.94 -6.06
N LEU A 58 4.18 10.51 -7.26
CA LEU A 58 5.09 9.36 -7.42
C LEU A 58 6.46 9.63 -6.81
N GLN A 59 7.01 10.83 -7.00
CA GLN A 59 8.27 11.25 -6.37
C GLN A 59 8.16 11.34 -4.85
N GLU A 60 7.02 11.81 -4.33
CA GLU A 60 6.76 11.82 -2.89
C GLU A 60 6.75 10.40 -2.31
N LEU A 61 6.06 9.46 -2.98
CA LEU A 61 6.03 8.05 -2.58
C LEU A 61 7.42 7.44 -2.52
N ASP A 62 8.24 7.68 -3.54
CA ASP A 62 9.60 7.16 -3.60
C ASP A 62 10.48 7.72 -2.48
N ARG A 63 10.42 9.04 -2.27
CA ARG A 63 11.15 9.72 -1.19
C ARG A 63 10.77 9.17 0.19
N LEU A 64 9.48 9.00 0.46
CA LEU A 64 8.99 8.48 1.74
C LEU A 64 9.40 7.01 1.94
N SER A 65 9.29 6.20 0.88
CA SER A 65 9.70 4.80 0.90
C SER A 65 11.17 4.65 1.24
N ILE A 66 12.05 5.44 0.61
CA ILE A 66 13.50 5.43 0.87
C ILE A 66 13.79 5.90 2.30
N ALA A 67 13.12 6.96 2.75
CA ALA A 67 13.33 7.50 4.09
C ALA A 67 12.96 6.50 5.21
N LYS A 68 11.85 5.77 5.04
CA LYS A 68 11.35 4.81 6.05
C LYS A 68 12.03 3.44 5.98
N THR A 69 12.38 2.98 4.78
CA THR A 69 12.74 1.57 4.55
C THR A 69 14.11 1.36 3.88
N HIS A 70 14.74 2.43 3.41
CA HIS A 70 15.93 2.39 2.55
C HIS A 70 15.72 1.68 1.20
N MET A 71 14.47 1.50 0.77
CA MET A 71 14.10 0.95 -0.54
C MET A 71 13.23 1.96 -1.30
N SER A 72 13.39 2.00 -2.61
CA SER A 72 12.51 2.74 -3.51
C SER A 72 11.08 2.21 -3.44
N TYR A 73 10.11 3.04 -3.81
CA TYR A 73 8.71 2.60 -3.87
C TYR A 73 8.55 1.42 -4.84
N ARG A 74 9.30 1.42 -5.95
CA ARG A 74 9.33 0.32 -6.90
C ARG A 74 9.78 -1.00 -6.26
N GLU A 75 10.88 -1.00 -5.52
CA GLU A 75 11.37 -2.19 -4.82
C GLU A 75 10.38 -2.70 -3.77
N LEU A 76 9.71 -1.79 -3.05
CA LEU A 76 8.65 -2.17 -2.12
C LEU A 76 7.47 -2.83 -2.85
N THR A 77 7.04 -2.29 -3.99
CA THR A 77 5.96 -2.90 -4.77
C THR A 77 6.32 -4.30 -5.29
N GLU A 78 7.55 -4.48 -5.78
CA GLU A 78 8.05 -5.79 -6.23
C GLU A 78 8.11 -6.82 -5.09
N ARG A 79 8.42 -6.37 -3.87
CA ARG A 79 8.48 -7.25 -2.69
C ARG A 79 7.12 -7.60 -2.11
N TYR A 80 6.23 -6.62 -1.99
CA TYR A 80 5.01 -6.74 -1.19
C TYR A 80 3.75 -7.00 -1.99
N THR A 81 3.78 -6.82 -3.31
CA THR A 81 2.60 -6.95 -4.14
C THR A 81 2.69 -8.14 -5.10
N ASN A 82 1.54 -8.74 -5.37
CA ASN A 82 1.39 -9.72 -6.44
C ASN A 82 0.62 -9.04 -7.58
N PRO A 83 1.20 -8.88 -8.79
CA PRO A 83 0.57 -8.15 -9.89
C PRO A 83 -0.84 -8.65 -10.27
N ASP A 84 -1.07 -9.97 -10.21
CA ASP A 84 -2.38 -10.56 -10.55
C ASP A 84 -3.42 -10.22 -9.48
N ASN A 85 -3.04 -10.29 -8.21
CA ASN A 85 -3.92 -9.91 -7.10
C ASN A 85 -4.24 -8.41 -7.11
N ILE A 86 -3.24 -7.57 -7.38
CA ILE A 86 -3.43 -6.12 -7.55
C ILE A 86 -4.43 -5.86 -8.67
N ARG A 87 -4.24 -6.47 -9.85
CA ARG A 87 -5.13 -6.30 -11.00
C ARG A 87 -6.54 -6.79 -10.69
N ALA A 88 -6.69 -7.94 -10.03
CA ALA A 88 -8.00 -8.45 -9.65
C ALA A 88 -8.73 -7.51 -8.68
N LYS A 89 -8.04 -6.96 -7.69
CA LYS A 89 -8.62 -5.99 -6.75
C LYS A 89 -8.95 -4.66 -7.42
N ALA A 90 -8.08 -4.17 -8.30
CA ALA A 90 -8.34 -2.97 -9.08
C ALA A 90 -9.59 -3.13 -9.96
N ASN A 91 -9.70 -4.25 -10.70
CA ASN A 91 -10.88 -4.59 -11.49
C ASN A 91 -12.15 -4.55 -10.63
N LEU A 92 -12.14 -5.22 -9.47
CA LEU A 92 -13.30 -5.23 -8.56
C LEU A 92 -13.70 -3.82 -8.10
N SER A 93 -12.73 -2.92 -7.89
CA SER A 93 -12.99 -1.55 -7.45
C SER A 93 -13.52 -0.63 -8.56
N THR A 94 -13.19 -0.91 -9.83
CA THR A 94 -13.51 -0.07 -10.98
C THR A 94 -14.67 -0.60 -11.82
N GLN A 95 -15.02 -1.89 -11.67
CA GLN A 95 -16.05 -2.55 -12.47
C GLN A 95 -17.38 -1.79 -12.48
N GLY A 96 -17.84 -1.32 -11.31
CA GLY A 96 -19.11 -0.58 -11.23
C GLY A 96 -19.14 0.68 -12.07
N LEU A 97 -18.01 1.41 -12.16
CA LEU A 97 -17.91 2.61 -12.99
C LEU A 97 -17.92 2.24 -14.48
N ILE A 98 -17.15 1.22 -14.85
CA ILE A 98 -17.07 0.73 -16.22
C ILE A 98 -18.45 0.24 -16.69
N ASP A 99 -19.16 -0.52 -15.85
CA ASP A 99 -20.52 -1.01 -16.14
C ASP A 99 -21.55 0.12 -16.23
N SER A 100 -21.28 1.27 -15.60
CA SER A 100 -22.11 2.47 -15.69
C SER A 100 -21.83 3.35 -16.91
N ASP A 101 -21.05 2.85 -17.88
CA ASP A 101 -20.58 3.59 -19.05
C ASP A 101 -19.86 4.90 -18.65
N CYS A 102 -18.97 4.78 -17.66
CA CYS A 102 -18.16 5.89 -17.16
C CYS A 102 -19.00 7.09 -16.69
N ASN A 103 -20.08 6.82 -15.96
CA ASN A 103 -20.95 7.86 -15.40
C ASN A 103 -20.11 8.93 -14.64
N PRO A 104 -20.28 10.23 -14.97
CA PRO A 104 -19.42 11.28 -14.43
C PRO A 104 -19.56 11.48 -12.92
N ASP A 105 -20.78 11.37 -12.37
CA ASP A 105 -21.00 11.50 -10.93
C ASP A 105 -20.31 10.35 -10.17
N TYR A 106 -20.32 9.16 -10.74
CA TYR A 106 -19.62 8.01 -10.16
C TYR A 106 -18.10 8.10 -10.33
N LEU A 107 -17.62 8.64 -11.46
CA LEU A 107 -16.21 8.91 -11.69
C LEU A 107 -15.66 9.88 -10.63
N ASP A 108 -16.36 10.99 -10.39
CA ASP A 108 -15.97 12.00 -9.40
C ASP A 108 -15.95 11.40 -7.99
N TYR A 109 -16.99 10.62 -7.63
CA TYR A 109 -17.04 9.91 -6.36
C TYR A 109 -15.86 8.96 -6.16
N LEU A 110 -15.56 8.11 -7.16
CA LEU A 110 -14.43 7.17 -7.07
C LEU A 110 -13.09 7.88 -6.99
N HIS A 111 -12.90 8.96 -7.76
CA HIS A 111 -11.69 9.74 -7.70
C HIS A 111 -11.48 10.38 -6.32
N MET A 112 -12.54 10.90 -5.70
CA MET A 112 -12.51 11.40 -4.33
C MET A 112 -12.12 10.30 -3.33
N VAL A 113 -12.80 9.15 -3.36
CA VAL A 113 -12.53 8.01 -2.46
C VAL A 113 -11.10 7.51 -2.60
N ILE A 114 -10.60 7.36 -3.82
CA ILE A 114 -9.22 6.92 -4.08
C ILE A 114 -8.22 7.95 -3.54
N THR A 115 -8.48 9.24 -3.75
CA THR A 115 -7.59 10.32 -3.29
C THR A 115 -7.50 10.38 -1.77
N GLU A 116 -8.62 10.26 -1.07
CA GLU A 116 -8.67 10.23 0.40
C GLU A 116 -7.92 9.01 0.95
N SER A 117 -8.20 7.82 0.41
CA SER A 117 -7.52 6.60 0.83
C SER A 117 -6.02 6.62 0.54
N LEU A 118 -5.60 7.23 -0.58
CA LEU A 118 -4.19 7.43 -0.89
C LEU A 118 -3.51 8.32 0.16
N ALA A 119 -4.17 9.38 0.62
CA ALA A 119 -3.64 10.26 1.65
C ALA A 119 -3.42 9.54 2.99
N GLU A 120 -4.34 8.66 3.38
CA GLU A 120 -4.21 7.83 4.59
C GLU A 120 -3.00 6.89 4.50
N HIS A 121 -2.82 6.20 3.38
CA HIS A 121 -1.71 5.28 3.20
C HIS A 121 -0.35 5.97 3.01
N LEU A 122 -0.35 7.21 2.51
CA LEU A 122 0.85 8.06 2.50
C LEU A 122 1.28 8.45 3.91
N GLU A 123 0.34 8.68 4.81
CA GLU A 123 0.65 9.03 6.19
C GLU A 123 1.32 7.86 6.93
N ALA A 124 0.91 6.61 6.63
CA ALA A 124 1.59 5.42 7.13
C ALA A 124 3.06 5.28 6.65
N LEU A 125 3.42 5.91 5.53
CA LEU A 125 4.81 5.97 5.06
C LEU A 125 5.61 7.13 5.69
N ARG A 126 4.94 8.08 6.37
CA ARG A 126 5.58 9.24 7.02
C ARG A 126 5.88 9.02 8.50
N GLN A 127 5.03 8.25 9.18
CA GLN A 127 5.22 7.83 10.57
C GLN A 127 6.34 6.79 10.67
#